data_AF-A0A971XY79-F1
#
_entry.id   AF-A0A971XY79-F1
#
_cell.length_a   1.000
_cell.length_b   1.000
_cell.length_c   1.000
_cell.angle_alpha   90.00
_cell.angle_beta   90.00
_cell.angle_gamma   90.00
#
_symmetry.space_group_name_H-M   'P 1'
#
loop_
_entity.id
_entity.type
_entity.pdbx_description
1 polymer ?
#
loop_
_entity_poly.entity_id
_entity_poly.type
_entity_poly.pdbx_seq_one_letter_code
_entity_poly.pdbx_strand_id
1 'polypeptide(L)' 'MPDRNEQHAILRAIQAGDDEARQKLLAQYTPLVVKVASKLTGRYIEQGLDDEASIGLMALRGDR' A
#
# COMPACT_ATOMS: atom_id res chain seq x y z
N MET A 1 -15.76 1.38 7.72
CA MET A 1 -14.72 0.34 7.87
C MET A 1 -15.33 -0.95 7.33
N PRO A 2 -14.75 -1.57 6.30
CA PRO A 2 -15.29 -2.80 5.72
C PRO A 2 -15.42 -3.88 6.79
N ASP A 3 -16.45 -4.73 6.66
CA ASP A 3 -16.68 -5.82 7.59
C ASP A 3 -15.46 -6.78 7.60
N ARG A 4 -15.17 -7.42 8.73
CA ARG A 4 -13.99 -8.30 8.84
C ARG A 4 -14.03 -9.43 7.80
N ASN A 5 -15.23 -9.91 7.45
CA ASN A 5 -15.38 -10.94 6.43
C ASN A 5 -15.11 -10.40 5.02
N GLU A 6 -15.49 -9.15 4.76
CA GLU A 6 -15.22 -8.45 3.51
C GLU A 6 -13.72 -8.22 3.31
N GLN A 7 -13.00 -7.83 4.37
CA GLN A 7 -11.54 -7.73 4.35
C GLN A 7 -10.88 -9.07 4.03
N HIS A 8 -11.35 -10.15 4.64
CA HIS A 8 -10.84 -11.49 4.38
C HIS A 8 -11.11 -11.95 2.94
N ALA A 9 -12.29 -11.62 2.39
CA ALA A 9 -12.63 -11.93 1.00
C ALA A 9 -11.72 -11.17 0.02
N ILE A 10 -11.47 -9.89 0.26
CA ILE A 10 -10.55 -9.07 -0.55
C ILE A 10 -9.13 -9.66 -0.51
N LEU A 11 -8.64 -10.05 0.67
CA LEU A 11 -7.31 -10.67 0.79
C LEU A 11 -7.22 -11.99 0.03
N ARG A 12 -8.27 -12.82 0.05
CA ARG A 12 -8.32 -14.06 -0.73
C ARG A 12 -8.32 -13.80 -2.24
N ALA A 13 -9.06 -12.80 -2.72
CA ALA A 13 -9.05 -12.41 -4.12
C ALA A 13 -7.66 -11.96 -4.58
N ILE A 14 -6.99 -11.14 -3.76
CA ILE A 14 -5.62 -10.68 -4.02
C ILE A 14 -4.64 -11.87 -4.09
N GLN A 15 -4.74 -12.82 -3.16
CA GLN A 15 -3.92 -14.04 -3.16
C GLN A 15 -4.19 -14.92 -4.38
N ALA A 16 -5.40 -14.88 -4.94
CA ALA A 16 -5.77 -15.61 -6.15
C ALA A 16 -5.32 -14.90 -7.44
N GLY A 17 -4.64 -13.75 -7.35
CA GLY A 17 -4.12 -13.01 -8.49
C GLY A 17 -5.03 -11.88 -8.98
N ASP A 18 -5.98 -11.42 -8.18
CA ASP A 18 -6.78 -10.23 -8.52
C ASP A 18 -5.95 -8.94 -8.41
N ASP A 19 -5.40 -8.51 -9.55
CA ASP A 19 -4.62 -7.28 -9.72
C ASP A 19 -5.39 -6.01 -9.36
N GLU A 20 -6.69 -5.96 -9.64
CA GLU A 20 -7.52 -4.78 -9.41
C GLU A 20 -7.79 -4.62 -7.90
N ALA A 21 -8.17 -5.71 -7.23
CA ALA A 21 -8.32 -5.73 -5.77
C ALA A 21 -7.00 -5.36 -5.07
N ARG A 22 -5.87 -5.84 -5.60
CA ARG A 22 -4.53 -5.51 -5.10
C ARG A 22 -4.20 -4.03 -5.27
N GLN A 23 -4.44 -3.45 -6.44
CA GLN A 23 -4.21 -2.02 -6.68
C GLN A 23 -5.09 -1.15 -5.79
N LYS A 24 -6.37 -1.50 -5.61
CA LYS A 24 -7.28 -0.80 -4.70
C LYS A 24 -6.80 -0.85 -3.27
N LEU A 25 -6.30 -2.01 -2.81
CA LEU A 25 -5.71 -2.14 -1.48
C LEU A 25 -4.48 -1.24 -1.35
N LEU A 26 -3.52 -1.33 -2.28
CA LEU A 26 -2.30 -0.52 -2.25
C LEU A 26 -2.62 0.99 -2.21
N ALA A 27 -3.58 1.46 -3.00
CA ALA A 27 -4.01 2.85 -2.99
C ALA A 27 -4.54 3.31 -1.62
N GLN A 28 -5.26 2.44 -0.89
CA GLN A 28 -5.75 2.73 0.46
C GLN A 28 -4.63 2.82 1.50
N TYR A 29 -3.53 2.08 1.30
CA TYR A 29 -2.39 2.07 2.21
C TYR A 29 -1.29 3.06 1.83
N THR A 30 -1.37 3.72 0.67
CA THR A 30 -0.46 4.81 0.27
C THR A 30 -0.24 5.86 1.36
N PRO A 31 -1.28 6.38 2.05
CA PRO A 31 -1.07 7.40 3.10
C PRO A 31 -0.25 6.87 4.29
N LEU A 32 -0.35 5.56 4.58
CA LEU A 32 0.47 4.94 5.62
C LEU A 32 1.94 4.90 5.20
N VAL A 33 2.22 4.54 3.95
CA VAL A 33 3.57 4.52 3.40
C VAL A 33 4.20 5.90 3.46
N VAL A 34 3.49 6.92 2.96
CA VAL A 34 3.95 8.32 3.01
C VAL A 34 4.22 8.75 4.46
N LYS A 35 3.31 8.47 5.38
CA LYS A 35 3.47 8.82 6.80
C LYS A 35 4.72 8.19 7.43
N VAL A 36 4.98 6.91 7.14
CA VAL A 36 6.15 6.19 7.68
C VAL A 36 7.43 6.71 7.04
N ALA A 37 7.45 6.88 5.72
CA ALA A 37 8.59 7.42 4.99
C ALA A 37 8.94 8.82 5.49
N SER A 38 7.96 9.71 5.64
CA SER A 38 8.18 11.06 6.17
C SER A 38 8.72 11.09 7.59
N LYS A 39 8.26 10.15 8.44
CA LYS A 39 8.77 10.04 9.80
C LYS A 39 10.22 9.58 9.83
N LEU A 40 10.63 8.71 8.92
CA LEU A 40 12.00 8.17 8.85
C LEU A 40 12.98 9.18 8.24
N THR A 41 12.55 9.95 7.24
CA THR A 41 13.39 10.95 6.57
C THR A 41 13.41 12.30 7.28
N GLY A 42 12.45 12.55 8.18
CA GLY A 42 12.31 13.82 8.88
C GLY A 42 11.76 14.96 8.02
N ARG A 43 11.28 14.65 6.81
CA ARG A 43 10.67 15.61 5.87
C ARG A 43 9.39 15.04 5.28
N TYR A 44 8.52 15.90 4.75
CA TYR A 44 7.37 15.42 3.98
C TYR A 44 7.84 14.68 2.73
N ILE A 45 7.17 13.56 2.40
CA ILE A 45 7.45 12.72 1.25
C ILE A 45 6.25 12.81 0.31
N GLU A 46 6.49 13.19 -0.93
CA GLU A 46 5.48 13.37 -1.96
C GLU A 46 5.44 12.17 -2.91
N GLN A 47 4.26 11.56 -3.04
CA GLN A 47 4.07 10.43 -3.94
C GLN A 47 4.26 10.87 -5.39
N GLY A 48 5.15 10.19 -6.11
CA GLY A 48 5.46 10.48 -7.52
C GLY A 48 6.61 11.46 -7.72
N LEU A 49 7.09 12.08 -6.64
CA LEU A 49 8.30 12.90 -6.63
C LEU A 49 9.45 12.21 -5.88
N ASP A 50 9.15 11.64 -4.72
CA ASP A 50 10.12 11.01 -3.84
C ASP A 50 10.15 9.48 -4.01
N ASP A 51 11.34 8.94 -4.23
CA ASP A 51 11.57 7.50 -4.43
C ASP A 51 11.19 6.69 -3.18
N GLU A 52 11.27 7.28 -1.98
CA GLU A 52 10.91 6.63 -0.72
C GLU A 52 9.45 6.17 -0.71
N ALA A 53 8.54 6.91 -1.36
CA ALA A 53 7.14 6.51 -1.50
C ALA A 53 7.00 5.29 -2.42
N SER A 54 7.70 5.30 -3.55
CA SER A 54 7.70 4.20 -4.52
C SER A 54 8.28 2.92 -3.92
N ILE A 55 9.42 3.02 -3.22
CA ILE A 55 10.07 1.90 -2.53
C ILE A 55 9.17 1.33 -1.44
N GLY A 56 8.53 2.18 -0.63
CA GLY A 56 7.60 1.72 0.40
C GLY A 56 6.38 0.99 -0.17
N LEU A 57 5.85 1.45 -1.30
CA LEU A 57 4.73 0.79 -1.99
C LEU A 57 5.16 -0.55 -2.65
N MET A 58 6.37 -0.64 -3.20
CA MET A 58 6.93 -1.89 -3.72
C MET A 58 7.12 -2.93 -2.60
N ALA A 59 7.65 -2.51 -1.44
CA ALA A 59 7.79 -3.38 -0.28
C ALA A 59 6.42 -3.88 0.23
N LEU A 60 5.41 -3.01 0.23
CA LEU A 60 4.05 -3.37 0.63
C LEU A 60 3.39 -4.38 -0.33
N ARG A 61 3.69 -4.28 -1.62
CA ARG A 61 3.24 -5.22 -2.65
C ARG A 61 3.85 -6.62 -2.45
N GLY A 62 5.05 -6.70 -1.88
CA GLY A 62 5.75 -7.96 -1.64
C GLY A 62 6.52 -8.49 -2.85
N ASP A 63 6.81 -7.63 -3.84
CA ASP A 63 7.73 -7.95 -4.94
C ASP A 63 9.14 -8.13 -4.33
N ARG A 64 9.55 -9.40 -4.15
CA ARG A 64 10.91 -9.83 -3.79
C ARG A 64 11.42 -10.83 -4.82
#